data_AF-A0A399IQY9-F1
#
_entry.id   AF-A0A399IQY9-F1
#
_cell.length_a   1.000
_cell.length_b   1.000
_cell.length_c   1.000
_cell.angle_alpha   90.00
_cell.angle_beta   90.00
_cell.angle_gamma   90.00
#
_symmetry.space_group_name_H-M   'P 1'
#
loop_
_entity.id
_entity.type
_entity.pdbx_description
1 polymer ?
#
loop_
_entity_poly.entity_id
_entity_poly.type
_entity_poly.pdbx_seq_one_letter_code
_entity_poly.pdbx_strand_id
1 'polypeptide(L)'
;MKDNGIINFSGHEREYEEINYPHCLVGKKFFPYKDEGIDWEIFTIDELRELAQKSELNVLNCERGKIYREEEGTIIHCVCRK
;
A
#
# COMPACT_ATOMS: atom_id res chain seq x y z
N MET A 1 -2.43 11.22 17.62
CA MET A 1 -2.20 9.88 18.19
C MET A 1 -1.63 10.05 19.58
N LYS A 2 -1.97 9.16 20.52
CA LYS A 2 -1.40 9.13 21.87
C LYS A 2 0.08 8.75 21.79
N ASP A 3 0.89 9.23 22.73
CA ASP A 3 2.30 8.85 22.83
C ASP A 3 2.45 7.33 22.96
N ASN A 4 3.42 6.74 22.27
CA ASN A 4 3.61 5.29 22.13
C ASN A 4 2.42 4.54 21.50
N GLY A 5 1.50 5.26 20.86
CA GLY A 5 0.38 4.67 20.13
C GLY A 5 0.86 3.84 18.95
N ILE A 6 0.21 2.70 18.72
CA ILE A 6 0.41 1.89 17.52
C ILE A 6 -0.54 2.38 16.43
N ILE A 7 -0.01 2.59 15.24
CA ILE A 7 -0.77 2.86 14.02
C ILE A 7 -0.50 1.75 13.01
N ASN A 8 -1.56 1.36 12.31
CA ASN A 8 -1.51 0.44 11.20
C ASN A 8 -2.09 1.16 9.97
N PHE A 9 -1.38 1.08 8.85
CA PHE A 9 -1.86 1.54 7.56
C PHE A 9 -1.44 0.55 6.46
N SER A 10 -2.08 0.66 5.30
CA SER A 10 -1.77 -0.15 4.13
C SER A 10 -1.86 0.66 2.84
N GLY A 11 -1.16 0.20 1.81
CA GLY A 11 -1.27 0.69 0.42
C GLY A 11 -1.11 -0.46 -0.57
N HIS A 12 -1.52 -0.29 -1.82
CA HIS A 12 -1.38 -1.34 -2.84
C HIS A 12 0.08 -1.50 -3.27
N GLU A 13 0.51 -2.73 -3.54
CA GLU A 13 1.91 -3.01 -3.82
C GLU A 13 2.23 -2.94 -5.31
N ARG A 14 3.12 -2.03 -5.67
CA ARG A 14 3.46 -1.74 -7.06
C ARG A 14 4.00 -2.96 -7.81
N GLU A 15 4.95 -3.70 -7.23
CA GLU A 15 5.66 -4.78 -7.95
C GLU A 15 4.70 -5.91 -8.37
N TYR A 16 3.79 -6.29 -7.49
CA TYR A 16 2.78 -7.30 -7.75
C TYR A 16 1.78 -6.81 -8.79
N GLU A 17 1.28 -5.57 -8.69
CA GLU A 17 0.35 -5.07 -9.71
C GLU A 17 1.03 -4.95 -11.09
N GLU A 18 2.31 -4.55 -11.14
CA GLU A 18 3.08 -4.49 -12.39
C GLU A 18 3.26 -5.86 -13.03
N ILE A 19 3.43 -6.91 -12.23
CA ILE A 19 3.59 -8.29 -12.72
C ILE A 19 2.25 -8.89 -13.16
N ASN A 20 1.19 -8.74 -12.35
CA ASN A 20 -0.05 -9.49 -12.50
C ASN A 20 -1.12 -8.71 -13.29
N TYR A 21 -1.14 -7.39 -13.19
CA TYR A 21 -2.18 -6.53 -13.76
C TYR A 21 -1.62 -5.30 -14.51
N PRO A 22 -0.61 -5.45 -15.40
CA PRO A 22 0.02 -4.29 -16.07
C PRO A 22 -0.95 -3.46 -16.92
N HIS A 23 -2.03 -4.07 -17.41
CA HIS A 23 -3.07 -3.40 -18.20
C HIS A 23 -4.04 -2.55 -17.36
N CYS A 24 -3.98 -2.68 -16.04
CA CYS A 24 -4.76 -1.91 -15.08
C CYS A 24 -3.96 -0.74 -14.49
N LEU A 25 -2.77 -0.43 -15.02
CA LEU A 25 -1.88 0.60 -14.48
C LEU A 25 -1.83 1.85 -15.35
N VAL A 26 -1.93 3.01 -14.70
CA VAL A 26 -1.64 4.31 -15.32
C VAL A 26 -0.78 5.12 -14.36
N GLY A 27 0.52 5.21 -14.66
CA GLY A 27 1.48 5.87 -13.75
C GLY A 27 1.59 5.14 -12.41
N LYS A 28 1.37 5.85 -11.30
CA LYS A 28 1.39 5.29 -9.93
C LYS A 28 0.00 4.88 -9.41
N LYS A 29 -0.95 4.62 -10.30
CA LYS A 29 -2.33 4.27 -9.97
C LYS A 29 -2.71 2.92 -10.58
N PHE A 30 -3.46 2.13 -9.82
CA PHE A 30 -4.02 0.85 -10.19
C PHE A 30 -5.55 0.94 -10.26
N PHE A 31 -6.11 0.51 -11.39
CA PHE A 31 -7.53 0.60 -11.72
C PHE A 31 -8.11 -0.82 -11.86
N PRO A 32 -8.50 -1.47 -10.75
CA PRO A 32 -9.03 -2.84 -10.79
C PRO A 32 -10.41 -2.92 -11.48
N TYR A 33 -11.15 -1.81 -11.54
CA TYR A 33 -12.51 -1.75 -12.03
C TYR A 33 -12.63 -0.82 -13.24
N LYS A 34 -12.99 -1.39 -14.40
CA LYS A 34 -13.03 -0.69 -15.69
C LYS A 34 -13.97 0.51 -15.73
N ASP A 35 -15.13 0.42 -15.08
CA ASP A 35 -16.22 1.39 -15.21
C ASP A 35 -16.52 2.16 -13.91
N GLU A 36 -15.77 1.91 -12.83
CA GLU A 36 -16.09 2.47 -11.52
C GLU A 36 -15.33 3.76 -11.18
N GLY A 37 -14.35 4.16 -11.99
CA GLY A 37 -13.53 5.36 -11.70
C GLY A 37 -12.78 5.27 -10.35
N ILE A 38 -12.68 4.05 -9.80
CA ILE A 38 -11.99 3.74 -8.55
C ILE A 38 -10.55 3.37 -8.88
N ASP A 39 -9.61 4.01 -8.20
CA ASP A 39 -8.20 3.76 -8.35
C ASP A 39 -7.49 3.76 -6.99
N TRP A 40 -6.42 2.97 -6.92
CA TRP A 40 -5.55 2.88 -5.77
C TRP A 40 -4.16 3.40 -6.12
N GLU A 41 -3.58 4.22 -5.25
CA GLU A 41 -2.16 4.52 -5.35
C GLU A 41 -1.33 3.26 -5.01
N ILE A 42 -0.33 2.99 -5.84
CA ILE A 42 0.56 1.84 -5.67
C ILE A 42 1.95 2.29 -5.21
N PHE A 43 2.52 1.53 -4.28
CA PHE A 43 3.77 1.84 -3.61
C PHE A 43 4.71 0.65 -3.59
N THR A 44 6.01 0.91 -3.55
CA THR A 44 6.96 -0.10 -3.06
C THR A 44 6.95 -0.14 -1.53
N ILE A 45 7.43 -1.24 -0.95
CA ILE A 45 7.57 -1.36 0.52
C ILE A 45 8.43 -0.21 1.07
N ASP A 46 9.51 0.13 0.36
CA ASP A 46 10.42 1.18 0.81
C ASP A 46 9.82 2.58 0.70
N GLU A 47 9.01 2.87 -0.33
CA GLU A 47 8.27 4.13 -0.41
C GLU A 47 7.33 4.32 0.80
N LEU A 48 6.60 3.28 1.22
CA LEU A 48 5.74 3.37 2.41
C LEU A 48 6.54 3.53 3.70
N ARG A 49 7.68 2.84 3.84
CA ARG A 49 8.58 3.00 4.99
C ARG A 49 9.12 4.42 5.08
N GLU A 50 9.58 4.98 3.97
CA GLU A 50 10.08 6.35 3.91
C GLU A 50 8.99 7.37 4.25
N LEU A 51 7.77 7.18 3.74
CA LEU A 51 6.63 8.07 4.05
C LEU A 51 6.28 8.04 5.53
N ALA A 52 6.30 6.86 6.16
CA ALA A 52 6.09 6.73 7.60
C ALA A 52 7.17 7.46 8.41
N GLN A 53 8.44 7.25 8.06
CA GLN A 53 9.57 7.90 8.73
C GLN A 53 9.51 9.44 8.57
N LYS A 54 9.18 9.94 7.38
CA LYS A 54 8.95 11.37 7.11
C LYS A 54 7.78 11.94 7.91
N SER A 55 6.86 11.08 8.35
CA SER A 55 5.73 11.42 9.21
C SER A 55 6.03 11.25 10.70
N GLU A 56 7.31 11.15 11.08
CA GLU A 56 7.78 10.97 12.46
C GLU A 56 7.27 9.67 13.12
N LEU A 57 6.98 8.65 12.31
CA LEU A 57 6.59 7.32 12.79
C LEU A 57 7.80 6.39 12.82
N ASN A 58 7.93 5.63 13.92
CA ASN A 58 8.87 4.54 14.01
C ASN A 58 8.26 3.27 13.37
N VAL A 59 8.81 2.84 12.24
CA VAL A 59 8.34 1.63 11.53
C VAL A 59 8.75 0.38 12.32
N LEU A 60 7.77 -0.39 12.76
CA LEU A 60 7.99 -1.67 13.45
C LEU A 60 8.02 -2.84 12.47
N ASN A 61 7.10 -2.85 11.50
CA ASN A 61 7.04 -3.84 10.43
C ASN A 61 6.41 -3.23 9.17
N CYS A 62 6.85 -3.68 7.99
CA CYS A 62 6.10 -3.52 6.74
C CYS A 62 6.26 -4.80 5.94
N GLU A 63 5.14 -5.42 5.57
CA GLU A 63 5.11 -6.71 4.88
C GLU A 63 3.96 -6.78 3.88
N ARG A 64 4.09 -7.72 2.93
CA ARG A 64 3.07 -7.95 1.91
C ARG A 64 1.88 -8.68 2.55
N GLY A 65 0.72 -8.05 2.51
CA GLY A 65 -0.54 -8.59 2.99
C GLY A 65 -1.40 -9.11 1.84
N LYS A 66 -2.42 -9.89 2.19
CA LYS A 66 -3.46 -10.32 1.25
C LYS A 66 -4.71 -9.48 1.45
N ILE A 67 -5.40 -9.24 0.35
CA ILE A 67 -6.72 -8.61 0.35
C ILE A 67 -7.82 -9.68 0.19
N TYR A 68 -9.07 -9.25 0.30
CA TYR A 68 -10.21 -10.18 0.31
C TYR A 68 -10.48 -10.79 -1.07
N ARG A 69 -10.30 -10.02 -2.15
CA ARG A 69 -10.53 -10.45 -3.54
C ARG A 69 -9.24 -10.38 -4.34
N GLU A 70 -8.89 -11.43 -5.07
CA GLU A 70 -7.60 -11.48 -5.79
C GLU A 70 -7.51 -10.41 -6.89
N GLU A 71 -8.63 -10.05 -7.52
CA GLU A 71 -8.71 -9.02 -8.57
C GLU A 71 -8.42 -7.60 -8.06
N GLU A 72 -8.48 -7.37 -6.75
CA GLU A 72 -8.14 -6.10 -6.14
C GLU A 72 -6.62 -5.96 -5.91
N GLY A 73 -5.82 -6.97 -6.31
CA GLY A 73 -4.36 -6.94 -6.24
C GLY A 73 -3.75 -7.45 -4.93
N THR A 74 -2.70 -6.79 -4.47
CA THR A 74 -2.04 -7.09 -3.19
C THR A 74 -1.70 -5.80 -2.46
N ILE A 75 -1.59 -5.87 -1.13
CA ILE A 75 -1.26 -4.71 -0.30
C ILE A 75 0.06 -4.88 0.42
N ILE A 76 0.64 -3.76 0.81
CA ILE A 76 1.67 -3.67 1.83
C ILE A 76 0.98 -3.16 3.08
N HIS A 77 1.15 -3.89 4.18
CA HIS A 77 0.70 -3.51 5.50
C HIS A 77 1.90 -3.04 6.34
N CYS A 78 1.78 -1.88 6.98
CA CYS A 78 2.80 -1.33 7.87
C CYS A 78 2.26 -1.11 9.28
N VAL A 79 3.00 -1.58 10.28
CA VAL A 79 2.78 -1.25 11.70
C VAL A 79 3.84 -0.25 12.13
N CYS A 80 3.42 0.86 12.71
CA CYS A 80 4.32 1.87 13.25
C CYS A 80 3.94 2.27 14.68
N ARG A 81 4.90 2.91 15.37
CA ARG A 81 4.70 3.54 16.67
C ARG A 81 4.94 5.04 16.55
N LYS A 82 4.09 5.84 17.22
CA LYS A 82 4.32 7.27 17.42
C LYS A 82 5.16 7.50 18.67
#